data_AF-A0A8H7HYV0-F1
#
_entry.id   AF-A0A8H7HYV0-F1
#
_cell.length_a   1.000
_cell.length_b   1.000
_cell.length_c   1.000
_cell.angle_alpha   90.00
_cell.angle_beta   90.00
_cell.angle_gamma   90.00
#
_symmetry.space_group_name_H-M   'P 1'
#
loop_
_entity.id
_entity.type
_entity.pdbx_description
1 polymer ?
#
loop_
_entity_poly.entity_id
_entity_poly.type
_entity_poly.pdbx_seq_one_letter_code
_entity_poly.pdbx_strand_id
1 'polypeptide(L)'
;MTSGLPSLPPIRSSALRKQAFTDISVYRLGPNPSLEELDRVENTDNNRLSFLGRSTLEYAFTKCTSHSFPDQDRRLDDGLALCAHTYDIVKLLNVAWTGTPVTDKEATRLMEAYVGALVLESEQEGVRFAEGVVTHIFQLTDPRPIVSPPLINNTGVLPSAPAPPAPTGLLHDLAKQHFLELVWEDSPCGPRHAPEWISDVTLKDTKSDRIWPCIARGMGTSKKLARADAASKALVLWNGLGFR
;
A
#
# COMPACT_ATOMS: atom_id res chain seq x y z
N MET A 1 15.42 13.59 0.28
CA MET A 1 15.73 13.31 -1.13
C MET A 1 14.42 12.81 -1.72
N THR A 2 13.83 13.56 -2.65
CA THR A 2 12.55 13.22 -3.29
C THR A 2 12.68 11.88 -3.99
N SER A 3 11.83 10.90 -3.66
CA SER A 3 11.76 9.64 -4.40
C SER A 3 11.40 9.98 -5.85
N GLY A 4 12.37 9.79 -6.75
CA GLY A 4 12.17 10.02 -8.17
C GLY A 4 11.09 9.08 -8.71
N LEU A 5 10.40 9.51 -9.76
CA LEU A 5 9.46 8.66 -10.49
C LEU A 5 10.19 7.35 -10.88
N PRO A 6 9.62 6.15 -10.66
CA PRO A 6 10.31 4.89 -10.94
C PRO A 6 10.66 4.76 -12.43
N SER A 7 11.60 3.88 -12.77
CA SER A 7 11.88 3.58 -14.18
C SER A 7 10.68 2.86 -14.80
N LEU A 8 10.26 3.26 -16.00
CA LEU A 8 9.17 2.62 -16.73
C LEU A 8 9.58 1.24 -17.28
N PRO A 9 9.03 0.11 -16.77
CA PRO A 9 9.40 -1.23 -17.22
C PRO A 9 8.72 -1.56 -18.56
N PRO A 10 9.40 -2.21 -19.52
CA PRO A 10 8.80 -2.48 -20.82
C PRO A 10 7.80 -3.65 -20.78
N ILE A 11 6.61 -3.45 -21.36
CA ILE A 11 5.66 -4.54 -21.66
C ILE A 11 6.24 -5.38 -22.81
N ARG A 12 6.58 -6.66 -22.57
CA ARG A 12 7.33 -7.51 -23.52
C ARG A 12 6.46 -8.06 -24.65
N SER A 13 5.24 -8.45 -24.34
CA SER A 13 4.22 -8.94 -25.25
C SER A 13 3.74 -7.83 -26.17
N SER A 14 3.95 -8.01 -27.47
CA SER A 14 3.50 -7.05 -28.48
C SER A 14 1.98 -6.92 -28.51
N ALA A 15 1.25 -8.03 -28.33
CA ALA A 15 -0.21 -8.04 -28.28
C ALA A 15 -0.72 -7.27 -27.06
N LEU A 16 -0.15 -7.51 -25.89
CA LEU A 16 -0.56 -6.84 -24.66
C LEU A 16 -0.19 -5.36 -24.67
N ARG A 17 0.99 -5.02 -25.22
CA ARG A 17 1.39 -3.63 -25.44
C ARG A 17 0.38 -2.94 -26.36
N LYS A 18 0.04 -3.53 -27.50
CA LYS A 18 -0.98 -2.96 -28.40
C LYS A 18 -2.31 -2.74 -27.67
N GLN A 19 -2.76 -3.72 -26.88
CA GLN A 19 -3.99 -3.63 -26.11
C GLN A 19 -3.95 -2.50 -25.08
N ALA A 20 -2.91 -2.41 -24.25
CA ALA A 20 -2.75 -1.40 -23.20
C ALA A 20 -2.84 0.04 -23.75
N PHE A 21 -2.34 0.23 -24.97
CA PHE A 21 -2.33 1.52 -25.66
C PHE A 21 -3.54 1.75 -26.59
N THR A 22 -4.55 0.88 -26.61
CA THR A 22 -5.73 1.05 -27.49
C THR A 22 -6.94 1.49 -26.68
N ASP A 23 -7.43 2.69 -26.97
CA ASP A 23 -8.68 3.21 -26.40
C ASP A 23 -9.91 2.58 -27.08
N ILE A 24 -11.01 2.49 -26.33
CA ILE A 24 -12.29 1.93 -26.81
C ILE A 24 -12.82 2.66 -28.05
N SER A 25 -12.56 3.96 -28.22
CA SER A 25 -13.04 4.76 -29.35
C SER A 25 -12.59 4.25 -30.71
N VAL A 26 -11.47 3.51 -30.78
CA VAL A 26 -10.98 2.86 -32.00
C VAL A 26 -12.02 1.88 -32.53
N TYR A 27 -12.77 1.25 -31.64
CA TYR A 27 -13.84 0.32 -31.98
C TYR A 27 -15.14 1.10 -32.12
N ARG A 28 -15.48 1.48 -33.36
CA ARG A 28 -16.75 2.10 -33.71
C ARG A 28 -17.90 1.11 -33.53
N LEU A 29 -18.42 1.01 -32.32
CA LEU A 29 -19.63 0.26 -32.03
C LEU A 29 -20.83 1.00 -32.61
N GLY A 30 -21.70 0.27 -33.32
CA GLY A 30 -22.99 0.80 -33.77
C GLY A 30 -23.91 1.10 -32.57
N PRO A 31 -25.08 1.74 -32.77
CA PRO A 31 -25.99 2.11 -31.69
C PRO A 31 -26.55 0.90 -30.92
N ASN A 32 -26.62 -0.28 -31.55
CA ASN A 32 -27.03 -1.55 -30.94
C ASN A 32 -25.99 -2.63 -31.30
N PRO A 33 -24.82 -2.66 -30.63
CA PRO A 33 -23.81 -3.66 -30.92
C PRO A 33 -24.30 -5.03 -30.45
N SER A 34 -23.96 -6.06 -31.22
CA SER A 34 -24.22 -7.45 -30.81
C SER A 34 -23.36 -7.84 -29.61
N LEU A 35 -23.76 -8.90 -28.89
CA LEU A 35 -23.02 -9.39 -27.72
C LEU A 35 -21.60 -9.86 -28.10
N GLU A 36 -21.45 -10.45 -29.29
CA GLU A 36 -20.15 -10.88 -29.84
C GLU A 36 -19.23 -9.70 -30.15
N GLU A 37 -19.79 -8.59 -30.65
CA GLU A 37 -19.02 -7.36 -30.91
C GLU A 37 -18.56 -6.71 -29.61
N LEU A 38 -19.42 -6.68 -28.58
CA LEU A 38 -19.06 -6.17 -27.25
C LEU A 38 -17.94 -7.01 -26.64
N ASP A 39 -18.08 -8.33 -26.62
CA ASP A 39 -17.07 -9.23 -26.06
C ASP A 39 -15.73 -9.11 -26.80
N ARG A 40 -15.76 -8.96 -28.13
CA ARG A 40 -14.53 -8.71 -28.91
C ARG A 40 -13.88 -7.38 -28.52
N VAL A 41 -14.64 -6.31 -28.33
CA VAL A 41 -14.10 -4.99 -27.97
C VAL A 41 -13.52 -5.00 -26.55
N GLU A 42 -14.25 -5.56 -25.58
CA GLU A 42 -13.78 -5.65 -24.19
C GLU A 42 -12.46 -6.42 -24.04
N ASN A 43 -12.19 -7.37 -24.95
CA ASN A 43 -10.96 -8.16 -24.96
C ASN A 43 -9.82 -7.53 -25.78
N THR A 44 -10.05 -6.39 -26.44
CA THR A 44 -9.07 -5.77 -27.36
C THR A 44 -8.78 -4.30 -27.07
N ASP A 45 -9.61 -3.63 -26.27
CA ASP A 45 -9.31 -2.32 -25.69
C ASP A 45 -8.54 -2.44 -24.37
N ASN A 46 -8.18 -1.29 -23.80
CA ASN A 46 -7.43 -1.19 -22.57
C ASN A 46 -8.28 -1.17 -21.29
N ASN A 47 -9.61 -1.32 -21.38
CA ASN A 47 -10.51 -1.07 -20.24
C ASN A 47 -10.31 -2.11 -19.13
N ARG A 48 -10.23 -3.40 -19.49
CA ARG A 48 -10.01 -4.48 -18.51
C ARG A 48 -8.64 -4.38 -17.84
N LEU A 49 -7.64 -3.94 -18.61
CA LEU A 49 -6.30 -3.70 -18.07
C LEU A 49 -6.29 -2.50 -17.12
N SER A 50 -6.99 -1.42 -17.46
CA SER A 50 -7.16 -0.26 -16.57
C SER A 50 -7.82 -0.67 -15.26
N PHE A 51 -8.88 -1.49 -15.31
CA PHE A 51 -9.50 -2.01 -14.10
C PHE A 51 -8.50 -2.80 -13.23
N LEU A 52 -7.77 -3.76 -13.81
CA LEU A 52 -6.75 -4.53 -13.10
C LEU A 52 -5.65 -3.64 -12.51
N GLY A 53 -5.19 -2.66 -13.28
CA GLY A 53 -4.15 -1.73 -12.85
C GLY A 53 -4.61 -0.84 -11.71
N ARG A 54 -5.86 -0.35 -11.76
CA ARG A 54 -6.45 0.43 -10.68
C ARG A 54 -6.49 -0.36 -9.38
N SER A 55 -7.01 -1.59 -9.41
CA SER A 55 -7.01 -2.46 -8.24
C SER A 55 -5.59 -2.75 -7.72
N THR A 56 -4.61 -2.87 -8.61
CA THR A 56 -3.21 -3.06 -8.23
C THR A 56 -2.62 -1.82 -7.55
N LEU A 57 -2.93 -0.62 -8.06
CA LEU A 57 -2.48 0.65 -7.47
C LEU A 57 -3.12 0.89 -6.10
N GLU A 58 -4.39 0.57 -5.92
CA GLU A 58 -5.08 0.63 -4.63
C GLU A 58 -4.51 -0.39 -3.62
N TYR A 59 -4.19 -1.60 -4.08
CA TYR A 59 -3.47 -2.59 -3.29
C TYR A 59 -2.09 -2.09 -2.87
N ALA A 60 -1.31 -1.57 -3.83
CA ALA A 60 0.02 -1.02 -3.59
C ALA A 60 -0.04 0.14 -2.58
N PHE A 61 -1.03 1.02 -2.70
CA PHE A 61 -1.29 2.08 -1.73
C PHE A 61 -1.53 1.56 -0.33
N THR A 62 -2.45 0.62 -0.18
CA THR A 62 -2.77 -0.01 1.11
C THR A 62 -1.55 -0.70 1.73
N LYS A 63 -0.65 -1.23 0.89
CA LYS A 63 0.58 -1.89 1.32
C LYS A 63 1.69 -0.91 1.70
N CYS A 64 1.84 0.19 0.96
CA CYS A 64 2.89 1.19 1.17
C CYS A 64 2.61 2.10 2.38
N THR A 65 1.34 2.28 2.76
CA THR A 65 0.99 3.16 3.88
C THR A 65 -0.28 2.68 4.60
N SER A 66 -0.27 2.80 5.93
CA SER A 66 -1.47 2.65 6.76
C SER A 66 -2.24 3.98 6.94
N HIS A 67 -1.72 5.07 6.37
CA HIS A 67 -2.33 6.39 6.44
C HIS A 67 -3.41 6.55 5.37
N SER A 68 -4.59 7.00 5.79
CA SER A 68 -5.67 7.38 4.86
C SER A 68 -5.57 8.87 4.55
N PHE A 69 -5.63 9.21 3.26
CA PHE A 69 -5.70 10.61 2.82
C PHE A 69 -7.16 10.99 2.51
N PRO A 70 -7.65 12.16 2.97
CA PRO A 70 -9.03 12.60 2.71
C PRO A 70 -9.39 12.69 1.22
N ASP A 71 -8.42 13.02 0.37
CA ASP A 71 -8.58 13.16 -1.10
C ASP A 71 -7.81 12.08 -1.88
N GLN A 72 -7.71 10.87 -1.32
CA GLN A 72 -6.89 9.78 -1.88
C GLN A 72 -7.18 9.51 -3.36
N ASP A 73 -8.46 9.32 -3.73
CA ASP A 73 -8.83 8.95 -5.09
C ASP A 73 -8.47 10.03 -6.10
N ARG A 74 -8.81 11.28 -5.79
CA ARG A 74 -8.47 12.42 -6.64
C ARG A 74 -6.97 12.59 -6.78
N ARG A 75 -6.22 12.48 -5.68
CA ARG A 75 -4.76 12.60 -5.69
C ARG A 75 -4.10 11.47 -6.49
N LEU A 76 -4.64 10.26 -6.41
CA LEU A 76 -4.19 9.15 -7.23
C LEU A 76 -4.47 9.43 -8.71
N ASP A 77 -5.67 9.88 -9.07
CA ASP A 77 -6.04 10.20 -10.45
C ASP A 77 -5.14 11.29 -11.05
N ASP A 78 -5.03 12.43 -10.37
CA ASP A 78 -4.21 13.58 -10.78
C ASP A 78 -2.72 13.16 -10.88
N GLY A 79 -2.25 12.36 -9.92
CA GLY A 79 -0.88 11.84 -9.89
C GLY A 79 -0.57 10.88 -11.04
N LEU A 80 -1.50 9.99 -11.38
CA LEU A 80 -1.36 9.05 -12.49
C LEU A 80 -1.35 9.76 -13.84
N ALA A 81 -2.21 10.76 -14.03
CA ALA A 81 -2.19 11.60 -15.23
C ALA A 81 -0.82 12.28 -15.40
N LEU A 82 -0.31 12.89 -14.33
CA LEU A 82 1.02 13.51 -14.32
C LEU A 82 2.13 12.50 -14.64
N CYS A 83 2.08 11.28 -14.07
CA CYS A 83 3.03 10.22 -14.37
C CYS A 83 3.00 9.83 -15.85
N ALA A 84 1.81 9.64 -16.44
CA ALA A 84 1.66 9.28 -17.85
C ALA A 84 2.26 10.34 -18.79
N HIS A 85 2.03 11.63 -18.48
CA HIS A 85 2.65 12.73 -19.21
C HIS A 85 4.17 12.79 -19.01
N THR A 86 4.65 12.54 -17.79
CA THR A 86 6.08 12.57 -17.47
C THR A 86 6.84 11.44 -18.17
N TYR A 87 6.24 10.26 -18.29
CA TYR A 87 6.80 9.16 -19.08
C TYR A 87 6.62 9.31 -20.59
N ASP A 88 5.85 10.32 -21.03
CA ASP A 88 5.52 10.58 -22.43
C ASP A 88 4.77 9.41 -23.13
N ILE A 89 4.11 8.54 -22.35
CA ILE A 89 3.37 7.38 -22.89
C ILE A 89 2.04 7.77 -23.52
N VAL A 90 1.53 8.94 -23.19
CA VAL A 90 0.27 9.50 -23.72
C VAL A 90 0.30 9.62 -25.25
N LYS A 91 1.47 9.90 -25.84
CA LYS A 91 1.65 9.97 -27.30
C LYS A 91 1.49 8.62 -28.01
N LEU A 92 1.58 7.53 -27.26
CA LEU A 92 1.42 6.17 -27.79
C LEU A 92 -0.04 5.69 -27.74
N LEU A 93 -0.94 6.46 -27.12
CA LEU A 93 -2.35 6.11 -27.04
C LEU A 93 -2.98 6.16 -28.44
N ASN A 94 -3.52 5.02 -28.87
CA ASN A 94 -4.24 4.86 -30.11
C ASN A 94 -5.72 5.18 -29.89
N VAL A 95 -6.20 6.23 -30.54
CA VAL A 95 -7.55 6.81 -30.39
C VAL A 95 -8.18 7.05 -31.76
N ALA A 96 -9.51 7.05 -31.84
CA ALA A 96 -10.19 7.35 -33.12
C ALA A 96 -10.39 8.84 -33.39
N TRP A 97 -10.32 9.69 -32.35
CA TRP A 97 -10.46 11.14 -32.51
C TRP A 97 -9.15 11.78 -32.94
N THR A 98 -9.26 12.91 -33.64
CA THR A 98 -8.11 13.67 -34.12
C THR A 98 -8.24 15.13 -33.69
N GLY A 99 -7.11 15.80 -33.44
CA GLY A 99 -7.08 17.23 -33.10
C GLY A 99 -7.46 17.57 -31.65
N THR A 100 -8.07 16.66 -30.90
CA THR A 100 -8.31 16.83 -29.46
C THR A 100 -7.12 16.28 -28.68
N PRO A 101 -6.52 17.06 -27.76
CA PRO A 101 -5.47 16.56 -26.88
C PRO A 101 -6.02 15.50 -25.94
N VAL A 102 -5.17 14.54 -25.56
CA VAL A 102 -5.51 13.54 -24.54
C VAL A 102 -5.74 14.26 -23.22
N THR A 103 -6.88 13.98 -22.60
CA THR A 103 -7.30 14.52 -21.31
C THR A 103 -6.61 13.82 -20.15
N ASP A 104 -6.58 14.45 -18.98
CA ASP A 104 -6.04 13.84 -17.76
C ASP A 104 -6.75 12.52 -17.43
N LYS A 105 -8.06 12.43 -17.65
CA LYS A 105 -8.82 11.20 -17.42
C LYS A 105 -8.35 10.05 -18.31
N GLU A 106 -8.07 10.32 -19.58
CA GLU A 106 -7.53 9.32 -20.52
C GLU A 106 -6.08 8.97 -20.19
N ALA A 107 -5.28 9.95 -19.75
CA ALA A 107 -3.91 9.73 -19.29
C ALA A 107 -3.86 8.86 -18.02
N THR A 108 -4.72 9.12 -17.02
CA THR A 108 -4.91 8.28 -15.83
C THR A 108 -5.27 6.86 -16.23
N ARG A 109 -6.29 6.71 -17.09
CA ARG A 109 -6.75 5.39 -17.55
C ARG A 109 -5.65 4.62 -18.29
N LEU A 110 -4.86 5.30 -19.13
CA LEU A 110 -3.73 4.71 -19.81
C LEU A 110 -2.66 4.24 -18.81
N MET A 111 -2.37 5.03 -17.77
CA MET A 111 -1.41 4.65 -16.74
C MET A 111 -1.87 3.41 -15.98
N GLU A 112 -3.16 3.34 -15.62
CA GLU A 112 -3.76 2.16 -15.02
C GLU A 112 -3.64 0.95 -15.97
N ALA A 113 -4.00 1.10 -17.24
CA ALA A 113 -3.89 0.02 -18.21
C ALA A 113 -2.46 -0.48 -18.39
N TYR A 114 -1.48 0.42 -18.34
CA TYR A 114 -0.07 0.08 -18.37
C TYR A 114 0.34 -0.78 -17.16
N VAL A 115 -0.07 -0.38 -15.96
CA VAL A 115 0.17 -1.17 -14.74
C VAL A 115 -0.51 -2.53 -14.83
N GLY A 116 -1.77 -2.58 -15.28
CA GLY A 116 -2.49 -3.83 -15.46
C GLY A 116 -1.81 -4.77 -16.46
N ALA A 117 -1.27 -4.23 -17.54
CA ALA A 117 -0.47 -5.00 -18.50
C ALA A 117 0.80 -5.57 -17.86
N LEU A 118 1.54 -4.78 -17.08
CA LEU A 118 2.75 -5.27 -16.39
C LEU A 118 2.43 -6.39 -15.41
N VAL A 119 1.35 -6.26 -14.63
CA VAL A 119 0.91 -7.29 -13.67
C VAL A 119 0.56 -8.59 -14.39
N LEU A 120 -0.09 -8.50 -15.56
CA LEU A 120 -0.46 -9.68 -16.33
C LEU A 120 0.78 -10.42 -16.89
N GLU A 121 1.86 -9.72 -17.23
CA GLU A 121 3.12 -10.35 -17.65
C GLU A 121 3.93 -10.91 -16.48
N SER A 122 4.02 -10.13 -15.41
CA SER A 122 4.72 -10.47 -14.19
C SER A 122 4.10 -9.71 -13.02
N GLU A 123 3.31 -10.42 -12.23
CA GLU A 123 2.67 -9.87 -11.03
C GLU A 123 3.70 -9.15 -10.14
N GLN A 124 4.85 -9.78 -9.92
CA GLN A 124 5.89 -9.23 -9.06
C GLN A 124 6.48 -7.92 -9.61
N GLU A 125 6.73 -7.82 -10.92
CA GLU A 125 7.28 -6.61 -11.53
C GLU A 125 6.23 -5.49 -11.57
N GLY A 126 4.99 -5.82 -11.96
CA GLY A 126 3.88 -4.88 -12.01
C GLY A 126 3.53 -4.30 -10.64
N VAL A 127 3.46 -5.12 -9.60
CA VAL A 127 3.19 -4.66 -8.22
C VAL A 127 4.31 -3.76 -7.71
N ARG A 128 5.59 -4.13 -7.91
CA ARG A 128 6.71 -3.26 -7.49
C ARG A 128 6.70 -1.91 -8.19
N PHE A 129 6.37 -1.90 -9.48
CA PHE A 129 6.23 -0.65 -10.23
C PHE A 129 5.07 0.20 -9.69
N ALA A 130 3.91 -0.41 -9.43
CA ALA A 130 2.77 0.26 -8.81
C ALA A 130 3.11 0.85 -7.43
N GLU A 131 3.82 0.11 -6.58
CA GLU A 131 4.34 0.60 -5.29
C GLU A 131 5.24 1.82 -5.46
N GLY A 132 6.14 1.80 -6.45
CA GLY A 132 7.01 2.93 -6.76
C GLY A 132 6.23 4.17 -7.23
N VAL A 133 5.23 3.99 -8.09
CA VAL A 133 4.36 5.07 -8.57
C VAL A 133 3.57 5.68 -7.41
N VAL A 134 2.98 4.84 -6.57
CA VAL A 134 2.22 5.30 -5.39
C VAL A 134 3.12 6.02 -4.40
N THR A 135 4.30 5.47 -4.11
CA THR A 135 5.30 6.11 -3.25
C THR A 135 5.68 7.50 -3.77
N HIS A 136 5.84 7.64 -5.08
CA HIS A 136 6.10 8.93 -5.72
C HIS A 136 4.93 9.91 -5.58
N ILE A 137 3.71 9.51 -5.98
CA ILE A 137 2.50 10.37 -5.95
C ILE A 137 2.20 10.88 -4.54
N PHE A 138 2.26 9.97 -3.57
CA PHE A 138 1.94 10.28 -2.19
C PHE A 138 3.14 10.81 -1.40
N GLN A 139 4.32 10.91 -2.04
CA GLN A 139 5.59 11.30 -1.42
C GLN A 139 5.85 10.49 -0.14
N LEU A 140 5.52 9.19 -0.21
CA LEU A 140 5.79 8.29 0.89
C LEU A 140 7.29 8.18 1.01
N THR A 141 7.78 8.26 2.24
CA THR A 141 9.22 8.05 2.48
C THR A 141 9.51 6.61 2.09
N ASP A 142 10.40 6.39 1.11
CA ASP A 142 10.88 5.05 0.78
C ASP A 142 11.21 4.33 2.09
N PRO A 143 10.69 3.12 2.34
CA PRO A 143 11.33 2.25 3.30
C PRO A 143 12.72 2.03 2.72
N ARG A 144 13.70 2.76 3.25
CA ARG A 144 15.09 2.67 2.78
C ARG A 144 15.41 1.18 2.56
N PRO A 145 16.12 0.80 1.47
CA PRO A 145 16.86 -0.43 1.53
C PRO A 145 17.71 -0.30 2.79
N ILE A 146 17.53 -1.23 3.72
CA ILE A 146 18.41 -1.36 4.87
C ILE A 146 19.78 -1.59 4.23
N VAL A 147 20.57 -0.51 4.10
CA VAL A 147 22.00 -0.60 3.91
C VAL A 147 22.43 -1.35 5.15
N SER A 148 22.73 -2.63 4.96
CA SER A 148 23.19 -3.54 5.99
C SER A 148 24.26 -2.81 6.82
N PRO A 149 24.03 -2.55 8.11
CA PRO A 149 25.15 -2.42 9.02
C PRO A 149 25.90 -3.76 8.98
N PRO A 150 27.22 -3.77 9.16
CA PRO A 150 27.96 -5.02 9.17
C PRO A 150 27.37 -5.93 10.26
N LEU A 151 26.94 -7.12 9.82
CA LEU A 151 26.61 -8.33 10.58
C LEU A 151 26.70 -8.20 12.11
N ILE A 152 25.55 -8.06 12.77
CA ILE A 152 25.26 -8.76 14.03
C ILE A 152 23.79 -9.23 13.99
N ASN A 153 23.60 -10.48 13.55
CA ASN A 153 22.51 -11.43 13.81
C ASN A 153 21.13 -10.95 14.34
N ASN A 154 20.08 -11.26 13.54
CA ASN A 154 18.71 -11.73 13.89
C ASN A 154 17.69 -10.70 14.46
N THR A 155 16.41 -10.61 14.09
CA THR A 155 15.41 -11.45 13.34
C THR A 155 14.43 -10.52 12.60
N GLY A 156 13.93 -10.76 11.38
CA GLY A 156 13.05 -11.89 11.03
C GLY A 156 11.62 -11.63 11.52
N VAL A 157 10.75 -11.06 10.68
CA VAL A 157 9.29 -11.21 10.85
C VAL A 157 9.01 -12.69 10.60
N LEU A 158 9.02 -13.49 11.67
CA LEU A 158 8.50 -14.84 11.62
C LEU A 158 6.99 -14.78 11.36
N PRO A 159 6.43 -15.76 10.64
CA PRO A 159 4.99 -15.96 10.62
C PRO A 159 4.49 -16.11 12.06
N SER A 160 3.38 -15.43 12.36
CA SER A 160 2.56 -15.52 13.58
C SER A 160 2.78 -16.83 14.35
N ALA A 161 3.71 -16.82 15.32
CA ALA A 161 3.72 -17.84 16.35
C ALA A 161 2.42 -17.68 17.16
N PRO A 162 1.77 -18.78 17.59
CA PRO A 162 0.59 -18.67 18.45
C PRO A 162 0.94 -17.80 19.66
N ALA A 163 0.10 -16.80 19.93
CA ALA A 163 0.30 -15.86 21.03
C ALA A 163 0.61 -16.66 22.31
N PRO A 164 1.70 -16.32 23.04
CA PRO A 164 2.05 -17.03 24.26
C PRO A 164 0.89 -16.95 25.26
N PRO A 165 0.68 -17.96 26.11
CA PRO A 165 -0.36 -17.88 27.13
C PRO A 165 -0.11 -16.66 28.03
N ALA A 166 -1.08 -15.74 28.08
CA ALA A 166 -1.07 -14.51 28.87
C ALA A 166 0.07 -13.49 28.54
N PRO A 167 0.09 -12.89 27.32
CA PRO A 167 1.17 -11.99 26.89
C PRO A 167 1.27 -10.71 27.73
N THR A 168 0.15 -10.19 28.25
CA THR A 168 0.15 -9.02 29.15
C THR A 168 0.83 -9.30 30.48
N GLY A 169 0.74 -10.53 30.99
CA GLY A 169 1.37 -10.92 32.27
C GLY A 169 2.89 -11.00 32.13
N LEU A 170 3.36 -11.65 31.05
CA LEU A 170 4.79 -11.77 30.76
C LEU A 170 5.45 -10.41 30.55
N LEU A 171 4.78 -9.48 29.84
CA LEU A 171 5.31 -8.13 29.65
C LEU A 171 5.40 -7.36 30.98
N HIS A 172 4.42 -7.55 31.87
CA HIS A 172 4.40 -6.91 33.19
C HIS A 172 5.53 -7.41 34.10
N ASP A 173 5.78 -8.71 34.09
CA ASP A 173 6.86 -9.31 34.88
C ASP A 173 8.23 -8.83 34.36
N LEU A 174 8.41 -8.72 33.04
CA LEU A 174 9.62 -8.14 32.44
C LEU A 174 9.79 -6.66 32.77
N ALA A 175 8.72 -5.85 32.66
CA ALA A 175 8.80 -4.43 33.02
C ALA A 175 9.23 -4.23 34.48
N LYS A 176 8.68 -5.03 35.40
CA LYS A 176 9.10 -5.01 36.81
C LYS A 176 10.56 -5.35 37.01
N GLN A 177 11.11 -6.33 36.28
CA GLN A 177 12.53 -6.68 36.38
C GLN A 177 13.46 -5.52 36.01
N HIS A 178 12.99 -4.61 35.15
CA HIS A 178 13.75 -3.44 34.71
C HIS A 178 13.35 -2.13 35.40
N PHE A 179 12.58 -2.20 36.51
CA PHE A 179 12.06 -1.02 37.22
C PHE A 179 11.21 -0.08 36.35
N LEU A 180 10.46 -0.67 35.41
CA LEU A 180 9.57 0.04 34.50
C LEU A 180 8.10 -0.21 34.86
N GLU A 181 7.28 0.80 34.68
CA GLU A 181 5.84 0.75 34.76
C GLU A 181 5.25 0.72 33.34
N LEU A 182 4.25 -0.14 33.13
CA LEU A 182 3.50 -0.20 31.87
C LEU A 182 2.30 0.74 31.96
N VAL A 183 2.26 1.72 31.06
CA VAL A 183 1.13 2.65 30.95
C VAL A 183 0.34 2.30 29.69
N TRP A 184 -0.97 2.12 29.86
CA TRP A 184 -1.89 1.68 28.82
C TRP A 184 -2.87 2.78 28.48
N GLU A 185 -2.95 3.16 27.21
CA GLU A 185 -3.93 4.10 26.70
C GLU A 185 -4.90 3.39 25.75
N ASP A 186 -6.15 3.21 26.19
CA ASP A 186 -7.18 2.56 25.37
C ASP A 186 -8.09 3.60 24.73
N SER A 187 -8.24 3.54 23.42
CA SER A 187 -9.19 4.36 22.67
C SER A 187 -10.17 3.49 21.87
N PRO A 188 -11.48 3.81 21.88
CA PRO A 188 -12.42 3.16 20.98
C PRO A 188 -12.21 3.68 19.56
N CYS A 189 -12.32 2.79 18.57
CA CYS A 189 -12.24 3.10 17.15
C CYS A 189 -13.41 2.46 16.39
N GLY A 190 -13.87 3.11 15.32
CA GLY A 190 -14.86 2.59 14.39
C GLY A 190 -16.22 3.32 14.38
N PRO A 191 -16.98 3.23 13.26
CA PRO A 191 -18.33 3.78 13.16
C PRO A 191 -19.32 2.99 14.03
N ARG A 192 -20.29 3.70 14.64
CA ARG A 192 -21.24 3.15 15.63
C ARG A 192 -21.85 1.79 15.21
N HIS A 193 -21.36 0.74 15.89
CA HIS A 193 -21.98 -0.55 16.28
C HIS A 193 -21.05 -1.79 16.21
N ALA A 194 -19.75 -1.63 15.95
CA ALA A 194 -18.74 -2.66 16.28
C ALA A 194 -17.48 -1.96 16.83
N PRO A 195 -17.31 -1.88 18.17
CA PRO A 195 -16.33 -1.00 18.79
C PRO A 195 -14.99 -1.71 18.89
N GLU A 196 -14.17 -1.56 17.87
CA GLU A 196 -12.78 -1.97 17.99
C GLU A 196 -12.09 -1.09 19.03
N TRP A 197 -11.16 -1.68 19.76
CA TRP A 197 -10.35 -1.01 20.75
C TRP A 197 -8.92 -0.98 20.23
N ILE A 198 -8.34 0.21 20.26
CA ILE A 198 -6.91 0.41 20.10
C ILE A 198 -6.34 0.54 21.51
N SER A 199 -5.24 -0.16 21.78
CA SER A 199 -4.51 -0.05 23.03
C SER A 199 -3.04 0.24 22.75
N ASP A 200 -2.58 1.40 23.17
CA ASP A 200 -1.19 1.81 23.10
C ASP A 200 -0.51 1.50 24.43
N VAL A 201 0.60 0.76 24.38
CA VAL A 201 1.45 0.51 25.55
C VAL A 201 2.66 1.41 25.51
N THR A 202 2.95 2.06 26.63
CA THR A 202 4.11 2.91 26.87
C THR A 202 4.85 2.41 28.12
N LEU A 203 6.14 2.71 28.19
CA LEU A 203 6.95 2.43 29.37
C LEU A 203 7.16 3.73 30.14
N LYS A 204 7.18 3.63 31.46
CA LYS A 204 7.53 4.72 32.36
C LYS A 204 8.59 4.26 33.34
N ASP A 205 9.67 5.02 33.47
CA ASP A 205 10.73 4.72 34.43
C ASP A 205 10.26 5.11 35.83
N THR A 206 10.26 4.15 36.74
CA THR A 206 9.84 4.39 38.13
C THR A 206 10.84 5.24 38.92
N LYS A 207 12.09 5.36 38.45
CA LYS A 207 13.16 6.11 39.12
C LYS A 207 13.39 7.50 38.53
N SER A 208 13.24 7.67 37.23
CA SER A 208 13.57 8.92 36.52
C SER A 208 12.35 9.70 36.00
N ASP A 209 11.14 9.20 36.24
CA ASP A 209 9.86 9.73 35.71
C ASP A 209 9.84 9.90 34.18
N ARG A 210 10.83 9.31 33.49
CA ARG A 210 10.96 9.30 32.04
C ARG A 210 9.87 8.43 31.44
N ILE A 211 9.11 9.00 30.51
CA ILE A 211 8.09 8.27 29.76
C ILE A 211 8.62 8.03 28.34
N TRP A 212 8.58 6.78 27.90
CA TRP A 212 8.88 6.42 26.51
C TRP A 212 7.65 6.65 25.63
N PRO A 213 7.86 7.00 24.35
CA PRO A 213 6.78 6.98 23.37
C PRO A 213 6.20 5.57 23.25
N CYS A 214 5.00 5.46 22.67
CA CYS A 214 4.30 4.18 22.49
C CYS A 214 5.25 3.11 21.91
N ILE A 215 5.45 2.03 22.67
CA ILE A 215 6.35 0.93 22.32
C ILE A 215 5.66 -0.09 21.42
N ALA A 216 4.34 -0.22 21.54
CA ALA A 216 3.53 -1.07 20.68
C ALA A 216 2.04 -0.68 20.72
N ARG A 217 1.39 -0.79 19.57
CA ARG A 217 -0.06 -0.59 19.40
C ARG A 217 -0.75 -1.93 19.10
N GLY A 218 -1.78 -2.23 19.87
CA GLY A 218 -2.62 -3.40 19.68
C GLY A 218 -4.05 -3.05 19.33
N MET A 219 -4.71 -3.95 18.61
CA MET A 219 -6.12 -3.81 18.22
C MET A 219 -6.92 -5.04 18.63
N GLY A 220 -8.19 -4.86 18.97
CA GLY A 220 -9.07 -5.98 19.26
C GLY A 220 -10.50 -5.59 19.50
N THR A 221 -11.41 -6.56 19.44
CA THR A 221 -12.85 -6.37 19.69
C THR A 221 -13.18 -6.07 21.16
N SER A 222 -12.18 -6.09 22.05
CA SER A 222 -12.28 -5.62 23.43
C SER A 222 -10.94 -5.03 23.88
N LYS A 223 -10.96 -4.14 24.89
CA LYS A 223 -9.75 -3.59 25.53
C LYS A 223 -8.76 -4.68 25.92
N LYS A 224 -9.25 -5.81 26.46
CA LYS A 224 -8.41 -6.92 26.91
C LYS A 224 -7.67 -7.58 25.74
N LEU A 225 -8.35 -7.77 24.60
CA LEU A 225 -7.74 -8.33 23.40
C LEU A 225 -6.77 -7.33 22.74
N ALA A 226 -7.13 -6.05 22.69
CA ALA A 226 -6.24 -5.00 22.20
C ALA A 226 -4.95 -4.91 23.01
N ARG A 227 -5.03 -4.98 24.35
CA ARG A 227 -3.86 -5.04 25.23
C ARG A 227 -3.03 -6.30 25.06
N ALA A 228 -3.66 -7.45 24.84
CA ALA A 228 -2.97 -8.72 24.59
C ALA A 228 -2.20 -8.69 23.25
N ASP A 229 -2.78 -8.10 22.22
CA ASP A 229 -2.12 -7.88 20.93
C ASP A 229 -0.95 -6.89 21.06
N ALA A 230 -1.14 -5.76 21.75
CA ALA A 230 -0.06 -4.79 21.98
C ALA A 230 1.07 -5.41 22.83
N ALA A 231 0.74 -6.22 23.84
CA ALA A 231 1.72 -6.90 24.67
C ALA A 231 2.53 -7.92 23.88
N SER A 232 1.88 -8.70 23.01
CA SER A 232 2.56 -9.68 22.16
C SER A 232 3.56 -9.00 21.22
N LYS A 233 3.18 -7.86 20.64
CA LYS A 233 4.06 -7.03 19.81
C LYS A 233 5.21 -6.42 20.62
N ALA A 234 4.92 -5.89 21.81
CA ALA A 234 5.94 -5.31 22.69
C ALA A 234 6.96 -6.35 23.18
N LEU A 235 6.54 -7.58 23.49
CA LEU A 235 7.42 -8.67 23.90
C LEU A 235 8.46 -9.03 22.83
N VAL A 236 8.07 -9.00 21.55
CA VAL A 236 8.99 -9.22 20.41
C VAL A 236 10.04 -8.12 20.33
N LEU A 237 9.65 -6.87 20.66
CA LEU A 237 10.52 -5.72 20.61
C LEU A 237 11.37 -5.53 21.87
N TRP A 238 11.05 -6.22 22.97
CA TRP A 238 11.63 -6.01 24.31
C TRP A 238 13.16 -5.98 24.32
N ASN A 239 13.79 -6.98 23.70
CA ASN A 239 15.25 -7.10 23.64
C ASN A 239 15.91 -5.98 22.81
N GLY A 240 15.18 -5.36 21.89
CA GLY A 240 15.64 -4.24 21.05
C GLY A 240 15.54 -2.87 21.73
N LEU A 241 14.87 -2.77 22.88
CA LEU A 241 14.67 -1.49 23.59
C LEU A 241 15.89 -1.09 24.44
N GLY A 242 16.93 -1.93 24.52
CA GLY A 242 18.21 -1.56 25.11
C GLY A 242 18.23 -1.45 26.64
N PHE A 243 17.22 -2.01 27.32
CA PHE A 243 17.20 -2.11 28.77
C PHE A 243 18.17 -3.23 29.20
N ARG A 244 19.38 -2.83 29.60
CA ARG A 244 20.34 -3.69 30.31
C ARG A 244 20.35 -3.34 31.80
#